data_AF-A0A2T6BDC6-F1
#
_entry.id   AF-A0A2T6BDC6-F1
#
_cell.length_a   1.000
_cell.length_b   1.000
_cell.length_c   1.000
_cell.angle_alpha   90.00
_cell.angle_beta   90.00
_cell.angle_gamma   90.00
#
_symmetry.space_group_name_H-M   'P 1'
#
loop_
_entity.id
_entity.type
_entity.pdbx_description
1 polymer ?
#
loop_
_entity_poly.entity_id
_entity_poly.type
_entity_poly.pdbx_seq_one_letter_code
_entity_poly.pdbx_strand_id
1 'polypeptide(L)'
;MDADAEFQTFLDAISDCFIARDFDAWQAHILLPFSMVTRAGPQLFDTPDALRSNFDHYLQACDAMQLDLIYRKPLALERSMDGTWVGTYETSLLSGGKRATAAYTSSALLEVVDGRFKMRSILNARGHTDWTGVAAKS
;
A
#
# COMPACT_ATOMS: atom_id res chain seq x y z
N MET A 1 7.93 7.94 20.09
CA MET A 1 8.04 7.13 18.86
C MET A 1 8.99 7.86 17.94
N ASP A 2 9.99 7.17 17.42
CA ASP A 2 10.79 7.66 16.29
C ASP A 2 9.94 7.46 15.03
N ALA A 3 9.48 8.56 14.42
CA ALA A 3 8.47 8.50 13.37
C ALA A 3 9.02 7.93 12.06
N ASP A 4 10.26 8.25 11.70
CA ASP A 4 10.88 7.74 10.49
C ASP A 4 11.15 6.24 10.61
N ALA A 5 11.65 5.78 11.76
CA ALA A 5 11.88 4.36 12.01
C ALA A 5 10.56 3.56 12.06
N GLU A 6 9.52 4.10 12.71
CA GLU A 6 8.19 3.47 12.71
C GLU A 6 7.58 3.45 11.32
N PHE A 7 7.80 4.49 10.49
CA PHE A 7 7.28 4.50 9.14
C PHE A 7 7.95 3.46 8.26
N GLN A 8 9.28 3.27 8.36
CA GLN A 8 9.95 2.14 7.71
C GLN A 8 9.37 0.80 8.19
N THR A 9 9.21 0.62 9.51
CA THR A 9 8.64 -0.60 10.10
C THR A 9 7.23 -0.89 9.57
N PHE A 10 6.40 0.14 9.45
CA PHE A 10 5.08 0.05 8.85
C PHE A 10 5.13 -0.36 7.39
N LEU A 11 6.02 0.24 6.59
CA LEU A 11 6.19 -0.08 5.16
C LEU A 11 6.66 -1.52 4.94
N ASP A 12 7.56 -2.02 5.78
CA ASP A 12 8.03 -3.40 5.73
C ASP A 12 6.88 -4.36 6.09
N ALA A 13 6.17 -4.09 7.18
CA ALA A 13 5.04 -4.92 7.62
C ALA A 13 3.94 -5.06 6.55
N ILE A 14 3.51 -3.96 5.92
CA ILE A 14 2.50 -4.03 4.84
C ILE A 14 3.04 -4.73 3.58
N SER A 15 4.36 -4.77 3.38
CA SER A 15 4.99 -5.49 2.26
C SER A 15 4.98 -6.99 2.50
N ASP A 16 5.39 -7.40 3.70
CA ASP A 16 5.44 -8.80 4.10
C ASP A 16 4.06 -9.45 4.07
N CYS A 17 2.99 -8.72 4.39
CA CYS A 17 1.63 -9.25 4.34
C CYS A 17 1.26 -9.81 2.96
N PHE A 18 1.65 -9.17 1.86
CA PHE A 18 1.33 -9.65 0.51
C PHE A 18 2.15 -10.89 0.12
N ILE A 19 3.42 -10.94 0.53
CA ILE A 19 4.29 -12.09 0.27
C ILE A 19 3.86 -13.29 1.11
N ALA A 20 3.52 -13.06 2.38
CA ALA A 20 2.98 -14.07 3.28
C ALA A 20 1.52 -14.44 2.98
N ARG A 21 0.84 -13.67 2.12
CA ARG A 21 -0.60 -13.79 1.80
C ARG A 21 -1.49 -13.67 3.05
N ASP A 22 -1.05 -12.88 4.03
CA ASP A 22 -1.73 -12.71 5.32
C ASP A 22 -2.62 -11.46 5.29
N PHE A 23 -3.90 -11.70 4.98
CA PHE A 23 -4.90 -10.64 4.97
C PHE A 23 -5.16 -10.06 6.36
N ASP A 24 -5.16 -10.88 7.41
CA ASP A 24 -5.53 -10.43 8.75
C ASP A 24 -4.45 -9.49 9.29
N ALA A 25 -3.17 -9.82 9.05
CA ALA A 25 -2.05 -8.92 9.31
C ALA A 25 -2.18 -7.62 8.51
N TRP A 26 -2.50 -7.70 7.21
CA TRP A 26 -2.70 -6.51 6.38
C TRP A 26 -3.83 -5.62 6.91
N GLN A 27 -4.99 -6.21 7.22
CA GLN A 27 -6.16 -5.51 7.73
C GLN A 27 -5.85 -4.79 9.06
N ALA A 28 -5.00 -5.36 9.92
CA ALA A 28 -4.62 -4.72 11.18
C ALA A 28 -3.94 -3.34 10.99
N HIS A 29 -3.32 -3.11 9.83
CA HIS A 29 -2.68 -1.86 9.42
C HIS A 29 -3.63 -0.84 8.78
N ILE A 30 -4.89 -1.20 8.53
CA ILE A 30 -5.86 -0.38 7.81
C ILE A 30 -6.87 0.26 8.77
N LEU A 31 -7.22 1.52 8.51
CA LEU A 31 -8.34 2.21 9.14
C LEU A 31 -9.51 2.26 8.16
N LEU A 32 -10.65 1.71 8.58
CA LEU A 32 -11.92 1.84 7.86
C LEU A 32 -12.64 3.14 8.26
N PRO A 33 -13.33 3.82 7.33
CA PRO A 33 -13.33 3.54 5.89
C PRO A 33 -11.97 3.86 5.25
N PHE A 34 -11.50 2.96 4.39
CA PHE A 34 -10.22 3.06 3.69
C PHE A 34 -10.44 3.49 2.26
N SER A 35 -9.61 4.39 1.72
CA SER A 35 -9.75 4.83 0.33
C SER A 35 -8.46 4.70 -0.49
N MET A 36 -8.61 4.27 -1.74
CA MET A 36 -7.52 4.23 -2.70
C MET A 36 -7.85 5.15 -3.85
N VAL A 37 -7.11 6.25 -3.98
CA VAL A 37 -7.20 7.12 -5.15
C VAL A 37 -6.35 6.51 -6.24
N THR A 38 -7.01 5.94 -7.24
CA THR A 38 -6.40 5.38 -8.45
C THR A 38 -6.63 6.31 -9.64
N ARG A 39 -5.99 6.03 -10.78
CA ARG A 39 -6.26 6.74 -12.04
C ARG A 39 -7.73 6.62 -12.48
N ALA A 40 -8.41 5.51 -12.16
CA ALA A 40 -9.82 5.30 -12.47
C ALA A 40 -10.77 6.07 -11.53
N GLY A 41 -10.22 6.72 -10.50
CA GLY A 41 -10.97 7.42 -9.47
C GLY A 41 -10.72 6.84 -8.07
N PRO A 42 -11.32 7.45 -7.05
CA PRO A 42 -11.29 6.93 -5.69
C PRO A 42 -12.13 5.65 -5.58
N GLN A 43 -11.54 4.63 -4.97
CA GLN A 43 -12.23 3.45 -4.47
C GLN A 43 -12.36 3.57 -2.96
N LEU A 44 -13.55 3.26 -2.43
CA LEU A 44 -13.84 3.29 -1.00
C LEU A 44 -14.11 1.86 -0.53
N PHE A 45 -13.51 1.50 0.59
CA PHE A 45 -13.68 0.23 1.26
C PHE A 45 -14.20 0.51 2.65
N ASP A 46 -15.48 0.23 2.88
CA ASP A 46 -16.14 0.48 4.16
C ASP A 46 -16.18 -0.76 5.06
N THR A 47 -15.91 -1.94 4.49
CA THR A 47 -16.01 -3.22 5.20
C THR A 47 -14.74 -4.07 5.03
N PRO A 48 -14.44 -4.96 5.99
CA PRO A 48 -13.39 -5.95 5.85
C PRO A 48 -13.53 -6.83 4.60
N ASP A 49 -14.76 -7.19 4.21
CA ASP A 49 -14.99 -8.01 3.01
C ASP A 49 -14.61 -7.28 1.72
N ALA A 50 -14.92 -5.98 1.63
CA ALA A 50 -14.49 -5.15 0.50
C ALA A 50 -12.96 -5.03 0.44
N LEU A 51 -12.32 -4.87 1.60
CA LEU A 51 -10.86 -4.88 1.73
C LEU A 51 -10.26 -6.23 1.29
N ARG A 52 -10.87 -7.36 1.67
CA ARG A 52 -10.43 -8.70 1.29
C ARG A 52 -10.46 -8.91 -0.22
N SER A 53 -11.55 -8.51 -0.87
CA SER A 53 -11.63 -8.59 -2.34
C SER A 53 -10.51 -7.79 -3.02
N ASN A 54 -10.17 -6.61 -2.51
CA ASN A 54 -9.05 -5.82 -3.04
C ASN A 54 -7.69 -6.48 -2.78
N PHE A 55 -7.50 -7.05 -1.59
CA PHE A 55 -6.29 -7.79 -1.25
C PHE A 55 -6.10 -9.01 -2.17
N ASP A 56 -7.16 -9.76 -2.45
CA ASP A 56 -7.11 -10.91 -3.35
C ASP A 56 -6.72 -10.51 -4.78
N HIS A 57 -7.19 -9.35 -5.28
CA HIS A 57 -6.72 -8.81 -6.57
C HIS A 57 -5.23 -8.49 -6.56
N TYR A 58 -4.72 -7.93 -5.46
CA TYR A 58 -3.29 -7.70 -5.27
C TYR A 58 -2.49 -9.01 -5.30
N LEU A 59 -3.00 -10.07 -4.65
CA LEU A 59 -2.34 -11.39 -4.66
C LEU A 59 -2.30 -12.00 -6.06
N GLN A 60 -3.40 -11.92 -6.81
CA GLN A 60 -3.43 -12.39 -8.21
C GLN A 60 -2.34 -11.72 -9.05
N ALA A 61 -2.14 -10.42 -8.82
CA ALA A 61 -1.17 -9.67 -9.57
C ALA A 61 0.27 -9.93 -9.07
N CYS A 62 0.47 -10.23 -7.77
CA CYS A 62 1.73 -10.80 -7.25
C CYS A 62 2.05 -12.14 -7.92
N ASP A 63 1.06 -13.03 -8.05
CA ASP A 63 1.22 -14.34 -8.68
C ASP A 63 1.57 -14.21 -10.17
N ALA A 64 0.89 -13.30 -10.89
CA ALA A 64 1.14 -13.05 -12.31
C ALA A 64 2.56 -12.56 -12.61
N MET A 65 3.14 -11.79 -11.69
CA MET A 65 4.52 -11.28 -11.80
C MET A 65 5.55 -12.16 -11.07
N GLN A 66 5.09 -13.25 -10.45
CA GLN A 66 5.91 -14.15 -9.64
C GLN A 66 6.73 -13.40 -8.59
N LEU A 67 6.11 -12.43 -7.92
CA LEU A 67 6.80 -11.60 -6.94
C LEU A 67 7.25 -12.44 -5.74
N ASP A 68 8.51 -12.28 -5.36
CA ASP A 68 9.08 -12.88 -4.14
C ASP A 68 9.44 -11.83 -3.09
N LEU A 69 9.48 -10.55 -3.48
CA LEU A 69 9.73 -9.43 -2.58
C LEU A 69 9.01 -8.17 -3.06
N ILE A 70 8.34 -7.51 -2.14
CA ILE A 70 7.89 -6.12 -2.30
C ILE A 70 8.74 -5.28 -1.37
N TYR A 71 9.44 -4.29 -1.93
CA TYR A 71 10.26 -3.38 -1.14
C TYR A 71 9.71 -1.97 -1.24
N ARG A 72 9.46 -1.34 -0.08
CA ARG A 72 8.97 0.04 0.02
C ARG A 72 10.01 0.89 0.73
N LYS A 73 10.55 1.87 0.02
CA LYS A 73 11.54 2.80 0.55
C LYS A 73 10.87 4.13 0.91
N PRO A 74 10.97 4.62 2.16
CA PRO A 74 10.46 5.93 2.54
C PRO A 74 11.23 7.01 1.79
N LEU A 75 10.49 8.02 1.33
CA LEU A 75 11.02 9.20 0.64
C LEU A 75 10.77 10.48 1.45
N ALA A 76 9.60 10.59 2.06
CA ALA A 76 9.24 11.71 2.93
C ALA A 76 8.17 11.26 3.93
N LEU A 77 8.18 11.89 5.11
CA LEU A 77 7.16 11.72 6.12
C LEU A 77 6.85 13.10 6.72
N GLU A 78 5.62 13.56 6.50
CA GLU A 78 5.20 14.91 6.89
C GLU A 78 4.03 14.83 7.86
N ARG A 79 4.09 15.62 8.94
CA ARG A 79 2.99 15.72 9.90
C ARG A 79 2.13 16.93 9.57
N SER A 80 0.83 16.70 9.42
CA SER A 80 -0.16 17.75 9.22
C SER A 80 -0.56 18.40 10.55
N MET A 81 -1.11 19.63 10.47
CA MET A 81 -1.53 20.39 11.66
C MET A 81 -2.64 19.72 12.46
N ASP A 82 -3.47 18.91 11.80
CA ASP A 82 -4.55 18.13 12.41
C ASP A 82 -4.05 16.84 13.10
N GLY A 83 -2.74 16.59 13.08
CA GLY A 83 -2.12 15.43 13.70
C GLY A 83 -2.05 14.17 12.82
N THR A 84 -2.61 14.22 11.61
CA THR A 84 -2.41 13.17 10.60
C THR A 84 -1.01 13.25 9.99
N TRP A 85 -0.63 12.19 9.29
CA TRP A 85 0.68 12.09 8.63
C TRP A 85 0.52 11.74 7.17
N VAL A 86 1.39 12.29 6.33
CA VAL A 86 1.51 11.91 4.92
C VAL A 86 2.87 11.26 4.73
N GLY A 87 2.86 9.97 4.46
CA GLY A 87 4.06 9.18 4.14
C GLY A 87 4.17 8.98 2.64
N THR A 88 5.29 9.39 2.04
CA THR A 88 5.60 9.15 0.63
C THR A 88 6.70 8.12 0.50
N TYR A 89 6.53 7.13 -0.37
CA TYR A 89 7.45 6.01 -0.54
C TYR A 89 7.55 5.55 -1.99
N GLU A 90 8.71 5.00 -2.36
CA GLU A 90 8.92 4.29 -3.61
C GLU A 90 8.64 2.80 -3.41
N THR A 91 7.85 2.18 -4.28
CA THR A 91 7.60 0.74 -4.30
C THR A 91 8.40 0.10 -5.43
N SER A 92 9.21 -0.90 -5.08
CA SER A 92 9.87 -1.82 -6.01
C SER A 92 9.25 -3.21 -5.88
N LEU A 93 8.77 -3.77 -6.98
CA LEU A 93 8.24 -5.13 -7.06
C LEU A 93 9.33 -6.03 -7.65
N LEU A 94 9.73 -7.09 -6.94
CA LEU A 94 10.85 -7.95 -7.31
C LEU A 94 10.43 -9.41 -7.49
N SER A 95 11.10 -10.08 -8.44
CA SER A 95 11.04 -11.52 -8.69
C SER A 95 12.45 -12.01 -9.03
N GLY A 96 12.96 -13.01 -8.30
CA GLY A 96 14.29 -13.60 -8.54
C GLY A 96 15.43 -12.59 -8.45
N GLY A 97 15.30 -11.58 -7.58
CA GLY A 97 16.27 -10.50 -7.43
C GLY A 97 16.29 -9.46 -8.55
N LYS A 98 15.31 -9.47 -9.46
CA LYS A 98 15.13 -8.47 -10.52
C LYS A 98 13.82 -7.72 -10.32
N ARG A 99 13.76 -6.46 -10.75
CA ARG A 99 12.51 -5.71 -10.76
C ARG A 99 11.56 -6.28 -11.82
N ALA A 100 10.34 -6.61 -11.41
CA ALA A 100 9.27 -7.06 -12.31
C ALA A 100 8.71 -5.90 -13.15
N THR A 101 8.67 -4.70 -12.58
CA THR A 101 8.21 -3.46 -13.24
C THR A 101 9.12 -2.28 -12.90
N ALA A 102 8.90 -1.13 -13.55
CA ALA A 102 9.45 0.13 -13.06
C ALA A 102 8.96 0.40 -11.62
N ALA A 103 9.85 0.95 -10.80
CA ALA A 103 9.47 1.40 -9.46
C ALA A 103 8.52 2.61 -9.56
N TYR A 104 7.63 2.74 -8.60
CA TYR A 104 6.65 3.83 -8.59
C TYR A 104 6.47 4.44 -7.21
N THR A 105 6.23 5.75 -7.19
CA THR A 105 5.94 6.49 -5.96
C THR A 105 4.47 6.41 -5.60
N SER A 106 4.21 6.23 -4.30
CA SER A 106 2.87 6.34 -3.71
C SER A 106 2.95 7.23 -2.46
N SER A 107 1.84 7.88 -2.13
CA SER A 107 1.68 8.56 -0.84
C SER A 107 0.53 7.93 -0.07
N ALA A 108 0.66 7.87 1.25
CA ALA A 108 -0.35 7.34 2.15
C ALA A 108 -0.72 8.37 3.22
N LEU A 109 -2.01 8.49 3.52
CA LEU A 109 -2.50 9.19 4.69
C LEU A 109 -2.50 8.21 5.87
N LEU A 110 -1.77 8.56 6.91
CA LEU A 110 -1.52 7.74 8.09
C LEU A 110 -2.03 8.43 9.35
N GLU A 111 -2.44 7.61 10.30
CA GLU A 111 -2.74 8.00 11.68
C GLU A 111 -1.94 7.14 12.64
N VAL A 112 -1.66 7.68 13.83
CA VAL A 112 -1.01 6.92 14.90
C VAL A 112 -2.09 6.38 15.81
N VAL A 113 -2.19 5.05 15.89
CA VAL A 113 -3.12 4.33 16.78
C VAL A 113 -2.28 3.41 17.67
N ASP A 114 -2.40 3.57 18.98
CA ASP A 114 -1.62 2.82 19.99
C ASP A 114 -0.10 2.84 19.73
N GLY A 115 0.40 4.00 19.27
CA GLY A 115 1.82 4.21 18.99
C GLY A 115 2.34 3.56 17.71
N ARG A 116 1.45 3.10 16.82
CA ARG A 116 1.80 2.52 15.51
C ARG A 116 1.10 3.25 14.38
N PHE A 117 1.73 3.29 13.20
CA PHE A 117 1.05 3.81 12.01
C PHE A 117 -0.04 2.84 11.52
N LYS A 118 -1.19 3.41 11.20
CA LYS A 118 -2.24 2.80 10.41
C LYS A 118 -2.62 3.70 9.25
N MET A 119 -3.06 3.10 8.16
CA MET A 119 -3.32 3.80 6.91
C MET A 119 -4.81 3.97 6.66
N ARG A 120 -5.22 5.20 6.38
CA ARG A 120 -6.60 5.55 6.00
C ARG A 120 -6.77 5.69 4.50
N SER A 121 -5.74 6.14 3.79
CA SER A 121 -5.82 6.31 2.34
C SER A 121 -4.50 6.10 1.64
N ILE A 122 -4.57 5.68 0.38
CA ILE A 122 -3.47 5.77 -0.59
C ILE A 122 -3.86 6.84 -1.61
N LEU A 123 -3.01 7.85 -1.73
CA LEU A 123 -3.16 8.98 -2.64
C LEU A 123 -2.24 8.74 -3.86
N ASN A 124 -2.81 8.23 -4.95
CA ASN A 124 -2.18 8.04 -6.26
C ASN A 124 -0.76 7.44 -6.25
N ALA A 125 -0.74 6.11 -6.28
CA ALA A 125 0.34 5.33 -6.84
C ALA A 125 0.47 5.62 -8.35
N ARG A 126 1.45 6.44 -8.75
CA ARG A 126 1.65 6.85 -10.15
C ARG A 126 2.01 5.68 -11.11
N GLY A 127 2.02 4.43 -10.63
CA GLY A 127 2.29 3.19 -11.39
C GLY A 127 1.33 2.01 -11.12
N HIS A 128 0.23 2.19 -10.39
CA HIS A 128 -0.67 1.07 -10.03
C HIS A 128 -1.53 0.51 -11.19
N THR A 129 -1.62 1.23 -12.31
CA THR A 129 -2.53 0.86 -13.41
C THR A 129 -1.87 0.00 -14.49
N ASP A 130 -0.55 -0.16 -14.48
CA ASP A 130 0.12 -0.98 -15.50
C ASP A 130 0.01 -2.50 -15.22
N TRP A 131 -0.51 -2.89 -14.04
CA TRP A 131 -0.46 -4.29 -13.58
C TRP A 131 -1.79 -4.87 -13.07
N THR A 132 -2.82 -4.05 -12.83
CA THR A 132 -4.15 -4.54 -12.38
C THR A 132 -5.12 -4.86 -13.52
N GLY A 133 -4.69 -4.75 -14.78
CA GLY A 133 -5.41 -5.32 -15.94
C GLY A 133 -6.78 -4.71 -16.27
N VAL A 134 -7.25 -3.67 -15.57
CA VAL A 134 -8.48 -2.98 -15.95
C VAL A 134 -8.17 -2.01 -17.09
N ALA A 135 -8.13 -2.57 -18.30
CA ALA A 135 -8.19 -1.79 -19.53
C ALA A 135 -9.48 -0.96 -19.49
N ALA A 136 -9.34 0.37 -19.41
CA ALA A 136 -10.44 1.27 -19.70
C ALA A 136 -10.86 1.00 -21.16
N LYS A 137 -12.07 0.45 -21.33
CA LYS A 137 -12.70 0.41 -22.66
C LYS A 137 -12.97 1.84 -23.12
N SER A 138 -12.70 2.01 -24.40
CA SER A 138 -12.72 3.23 -25.22
C SER A 138 -13.96 4.09 -25.07
#